data_AF-A0A3M8B9D7-F1
#
_entry.id   AF-A0A3M8B9D7-F1
#
_cell.length_a   1.000
_cell.length_b   1.000
_cell.length_c   1.000
_cell.angle_alpha   90.00
_cell.angle_beta   90.00
_cell.angle_gamma   90.00
#
_symmetry.space_group_name_H-M   'P 1'
#
loop_
_entity.id
_entity.type
_entity.pdbx_description
1 polymer ?
#
loop_
_entity_poly.entity_id
_entity_poly.type
_entity_poly.pdbx_seq_one_letter_code
_entity_poly.pdbx_strand_id
1 'polypeptide(L)'
;MITINYCPQGVSCSDFEAEKIVRLWFRNQEPYTYNVSTENIISYVRVLVAEGEINHTDVQLQFNGENLEMNEYAMIKDWRKGFCDYHVENAARIIKAQNQKRRAIRDALKSMTNSEIL
;
A
#
# COMPACT_ATOMS: atom_id res chain seq x y z
N MET A 1 -19.68 5.20 -12.25
CA MET A 1 -18.33 5.38 -11.67
C MET A 1 -18.36 4.93 -10.23
N ILE A 2 -17.50 3.99 -9.88
CA ILE A 2 -17.31 3.51 -8.50
C ILE A 2 -16.26 4.40 -7.84
N THR A 3 -16.47 4.79 -6.58
CA THR A 3 -15.49 5.53 -5.80
C THR A 3 -14.92 4.63 -4.70
N ILE A 4 -13.61 4.53 -4.59
CA ILE A 4 -12.93 3.84 -3.49
C ILE A 4 -12.34 4.91 -2.59
N ASN A 5 -12.95 5.12 -1.43
CA ASN A 5 -12.49 6.07 -0.43
C ASN A 5 -11.63 5.35 0.61
N TYR A 6 -10.33 5.62 0.60
CA TYR A 6 -9.40 5.13 1.60
C TYR A 6 -9.50 5.99 2.85
N CYS A 7 -10.02 5.44 3.95
CA CYS A 7 -10.23 6.20 5.18
C CYS A 7 -10.12 5.31 6.44
N PRO A 8 -9.80 5.90 7.61
CA PRO A 8 -9.64 5.13 8.84
C PRO A 8 -10.92 4.41 9.30
N GLN A 9 -12.09 4.92 8.93
CA GLN A 9 -13.40 4.35 9.25
C GLN A 9 -13.87 3.32 8.21
N GLY A 10 -13.07 3.05 7.17
CA GLY A 10 -13.39 2.11 6.12
C GLY A 10 -13.32 0.65 6.58
N VAL A 11 -13.96 -0.22 5.82
CA VAL A 11 -13.95 -1.67 6.08
C VAL A 11 -12.56 -2.22 5.76
N SER A 12 -12.00 -2.98 6.69
CA SER A 12 -10.76 -3.73 6.46
C SER A 12 -11.06 -4.98 5.65
N CYS A 13 -10.28 -5.23 4.60
CA CYS A 13 -10.42 -6.42 3.77
C CYS A 13 -9.27 -7.39 4.01
N SER A 14 -9.56 -8.69 3.98
CA SER A 14 -8.55 -9.75 3.97
C SER A 14 -7.87 -9.83 2.60
N ASP A 15 -6.55 -10.02 2.57
CA ASP A 15 -5.79 -10.17 1.33
C ASP A 15 -6.30 -11.33 0.47
N PHE A 16 -6.78 -12.41 1.11
CA PHE A 16 -7.34 -13.58 0.44
C PHE A 16 -8.66 -13.31 -0.30
N GLU A 17 -9.39 -12.26 0.08
CA GLU A 17 -10.72 -11.95 -0.48
C GLU A 17 -10.75 -10.65 -1.29
N ALA A 18 -9.73 -9.79 -1.15
CA ALA A 18 -9.72 -8.45 -1.71
C ALA A 18 -9.95 -8.45 -3.23
N GLU A 19 -9.27 -9.32 -3.97
CA GLU A 19 -9.44 -9.42 -5.42
C GLU A 19 -10.87 -9.79 -5.82
N LYS A 20 -11.41 -10.84 -5.21
CA LYS A 20 -12.77 -11.32 -5.47
C LYS A 20 -13.81 -10.25 -5.17
N ILE A 21 -13.62 -9.50 -4.09
CA ILE A 21 -14.50 -8.40 -3.69
C ILE A 21 -14.45 -7.27 -4.72
N VAL A 22 -13.27 -6.84 -5.15
CA VAL A 22 -13.12 -5.78 -6.16
C VAL A 22 -13.79 -6.23 -7.47
N ARG A 23 -13.52 -7.45 -7.94
CA ARG A 23 -14.16 -8.00 -9.15
C ARG A 23 -15.69 -8.00 -9.05
N LEU A 24 -16.25 -8.29 -7.87
CA LEU A 24 -17.69 -8.25 -7.65
C LEU A 24 -18.26 -6.83 -7.75
N TRP A 25 -17.57 -5.83 -7.21
CA TRP A 25 -18.01 -4.43 -7.30
C TRP A 25 -18.12 -3.95 -8.75
N PHE A 26 -17.12 -4.25 -9.57
CA PHE A 26 -17.09 -3.80 -10.97
C PHE A 26 -17.97 -4.64 -11.90
N ARG A 27 -18.40 -5.85 -11.53
CA ARG A 27 -19.33 -6.66 -12.32
C ARG A 27 -20.71 -6.00 -12.47
N ASN A 28 -21.20 -5.35 -11.41
CA ASN A 28 -22.54 -4.77 -11.39
C ASN A 28 -22.58 -3.34 -11.95
N GLN A 29 -21.42 -2.67 -12.12
CA GLN A 29 -21.25 -1.31 -12.66
C GLN A 29 -22.09 -0.18 -12.03
N GLU A 30 -22.75 -0.44 -10.89
CA GLU A 30 -23.54 0.56 -10.20
C GLU A 30 -22.65 1.62 -9.53
N PRO A 31 -22.95 2.92 -9.69
CA PRO A 31 -22.24 3.97 -8.98
C PRO A 31 -22.39 3.83 -7.47
N TYR A 32 -21.28 3.59 -6.78
CA TYR A 32 -21.26 3.46 -5.32
C TYR A 32 -19.92 3.92 -4.75
N THR A 33 -19.91 4.37 -3.49
CA THR A 33 -18.68 4.72 -2.76
C THR A 33 -18.36 3.66 -1.72
N TYR A 34 -17.28 2.91 -1.93
CA TYR A 34 -16.76 1.92 -0.99
C TYR A 34 -15.72 2.57 -0.08
N ASN A 35 -16.02 2.65 1.22
CA ASN A 35 -15.06 3.09 2.23
C ASN A 35 -14.21 1.90 2.68
N VAL A 36 -12.90 1.99 2.49
CA VAL A 36 -11.93 0.92 2.82
C VAL A 36 -10.79 1.46 3.66
N SER A 37 -10.24 0.64 4.55
CA SER A 37 -9.13 1.02 5.45
C SER A 37 -7.82 0.27 5.17
N THR A 38 -7.84 -0.67 4.23
CA THR A 38 -6.67 -1.48 3.85
C THR A 38 -6.24 -1.23 2.41
N GLU A 39 -4.93 -1.18 2.19
CA GLU A 39 -4.31 -0.89 0.88
C GLU A 39 -4.59 -1.97 -0.17
N ASN A 40 -4.78 -3.21 0.24
CA ASN A 40 -4.99 -4.34 -0.66
C ASN A 40 -6.12 -4.12 -1.69
N ILE A 41 -7.24 -3.51 -1.30
CA ILE A 41 -8.31 -3.14 -2.25
C ILE A 41 -7.79 -2.17 -3.32
N ILE A 42 -7.06 -1.13 -2.92
CA ILE A 42 -6.49 -0.14 -3.85
C ILE A 42 -5.50 -0.83 -4.79
N SER A 43 -4.66 -1.72 -4.26
CA SER A 43 -3.71 -2.49 -5.06
C SER A 43 -4.40 -3.38 -6.09
N TYR A 44 -5.47 -4.09 -5.72
CA TYR A 44 -6.21 -4.93 -6.68
C TYR A 44 -6.98 -4.12 -7.72
N VAL A 45 -7.57 -2.98 -7.35
CA VAL A 45 -8.15 -2.05 -8.33
C VAL A 45 -7.11 -1.64 -9.38
N ARG A 46 -5.90 -1.29 -8.94
CA ARG A 46 -4.80 -0.93 -9.83
C ARG A 46 -4.38 -2.10 -10.74
N VAL A 47 -4.34 -3.32 -10.21
CA VAL A 47 -4.07 -4.52 -11.03
C VAL A 47 -5.11 -4.68 -12.13
N LEU A 48 -6.40 -4.62 -11.80
CA LEU A 48 -7.48 -4.77 -12.79
C LEU A 48 -7.45 -3.67 -13.87
N VAL A 49 -7.09 -2.43 -13.50
CA VAL A 49 -6.88 -1.35 -14.49
C VAL A 49 -5.69 -1.67 -15.39
N ALA A 50 -4.54 -2.04 -14.83
CA ALA A 50 -3.33 -2.34 -15.59
C ALA A 50 -3.48 -3.56 -16.52
N GLU A 51 -4.30 -4.53 -16.12
CA GLU A 51 -4.65 -5.72 -16.92
C GLU A 51 -5.73 -5.44 -17.97
N GLY A 52 -6.34 -4.24 -17.95
CA GLY A 52 -7.39 -3.83 -18.88
C GLY A 52 -8.76 -4.45 -18.60
N GLU A 53 -8.97 -5.02 -17.42
CA GLU A 53 -10.25 -5.61 -17.01
C GLU A 53 -11.30 -4.55 -16.63
N ILE A 54 -10.84 -3.40 -16.13
CA ILE A 54 -11.67 -2.22 -15.86
C ILE A 54 -11.01 -0.97 -16.42
N ASN A 55 -11.79 0.03 -16.85
CA ASN A 55 -11.21 1.28 -17.31
C ASN A 55 -10.82 2.16 -16.10
N HIS A 56 -9.67 2.83 -16.17
CA HIS A 56 -9.25 3.79 -15.16
C HIS A 56 -10.28 4.92 -14.93
N THR A 57 -11.11 5.23 -15.93
CA THR A 57 -12.20 6.21 -15.82
C THR A 57 -13.44 5.69 -15.11
N ASP A 58 -13.56 4.38 -14.89
CA ASP A 58 -14.71 3.77 -14.20
C ASP A 58 -14.56 3.83 -12.68
N VAL A 59 -13.37 4.19 -12.20
CA VAL A 59 -13.00 4.23 -10.78
C VAL A 59 -12.40 5.57 -10.36
N GLN A 60 -12.90 6.12 -9.25
CA GLN A 60 -12.31 7.27 -8.57
C GLN A 60 -11.68 6.83 -7.26
N LEU A 61 -10.39 7.09 -7.07
CA LEU A 61 -9.74 6.90 -5.77
C LEU A 61 -9.90 8.17 -4.93
N GLN A 62 -10.20 8.03 -3.64
CA GLN A 62 -10.31 9.16 -2.71
C GLN A 62 -9.48 8.91 -1.45
N PHE A 63 -8.91 10.00 -0.91
CA PHE A 63 -8.21 10.01 0.36
C PHE A 63 -8.36 11.38 1.03
N ASN A 64 -8.75 11.39 2.31
CA ASN A 64 -9.00 12.62 3.08
C ASN A 64 -9.97 13.60 2.39
N GLY A 65 -11.00 13.07 1.71
CA GLY A 65 -11.99 13.87 0.98
C GLY A 65 -11.51 14.43 -0.36
N GLU A 66 -10.30 14.07 -0.79
CA GLU A 66 -9.73 14.53 -2.05
C GLU A 66 -9.62 13.40 -3.07
N ASN A 67 -9.90 13.72 -4.33
CA ASN A 67 -9.77 12.79 -5.45
C ASN A 67 -8.28 12.61 -5.80
N LEU A 68 -7.90 11.36 -6.04
CA LEU A 68 -6.59 10.99 -6.57
C LEU A 68 -6.74 10.61 -8.04
N GLU A 69 -5.92 11.20 -8.90
CA GLU A 69 -5.90 10.93 -10.34
C GLU A 69 -5.08 9.67 -10.61
N MET A 70 -5.72 8.70 -11.28
CA MET A 70 -5.08 7.47 -11.76
C MET A 70 -5.19 7.40 -13.29
N ASN A 71 -4.10 7.08 -13.97
CA ASN A 71 -4.08 6.93 -15.42
C ASN A 71 -4.34 5.48 -15.88
N GLU A 72 -4.36 5.26 -17.20
CA GLU A 72 -4.56 3.95 -17.83
C GLU A 72 -3.50 2.90 -17.48
N TYR A 73 -2.33 3.30 -16.98
CA TYR A 73 -1.27 2.41 -16.50
C TYR A 73 -1.35 2.13 -14.99
N ALA A 74 -2.49 2.45 -14.36
CA ALA A 74 -2.72 2.33 -12.92
C ALA A 74 -1.71 3.12 -12.05
N MET A 75 -1.13 4.18 -12.61
CA MET A 75 -0.25 5.08 -11.90
C MET A 75 -1.06 6.21 -11.29
N ILE A 76 -0.89 6.41 -9.98
CA ILE A 76 -1.50 7.53 -9.23
C ILE A 76 -0.51 8.69 -9.25
N LYS A 77 -0.93 9.83 -9.81
CA LYS A 77 -0.06 10.98 -10.08
C LYS A 77 0.51 11.61 -8.82
N ASP A 78 -0.36 11.88 -7.85
CA ASP A 78 -0.01 12.54 -6.58
C ASP A 78 -0.15 11.56 -5.42
N TRP A 79 0.92 10.81 -5.15
CA TRP A 79 0.96 9.84 -4.05
C TRP A 79 1.04 10.57 -2.70
N ARG A 80 -0.12 10.88 -2.13
CA ARG A 80 -0.20 11.65 -0.88
C ARG A 80 0.37 10.88 0.30
N LYS A 81 1.04 11.60 1.20
CA LYS A 81 1.51 11.06 2.47
C LYS A 81 0.32 10.51 3.28
N GLY A 82 0.46 9.30 3.79
CA GLY A 82 -0.55 8.53 4.52
C GLY A 82 -1.45 7.66 3.63
N PHE A 83 -1.38 7.79 2.30
CA PHE A 83 -2.14 6.96 1.38
C PHE A 83 -1.29 5.76 0.96
N CYS A 84 -1.61 4.56 1.45
CA CYS A 84 -0.94 3.32 1.03
C CYS A 84 0.61 3.37 1.11
N ASP A 85 1.16 4.05 2.12
CA ASP A 85 2.62 4.23 2.29
C ASP A 85 3.18 3.52 3.53
N TYR A 86 2.31 3.03 4.42
CA TYR A 86 2.71 2.32 5.64
C TYR A 86 3.65 1.13 5.39
N HIS A 87 3.45 0.35 4.32
CA HIS A 87 4.34 -0.77 4.00
C HIS A 87 5.76 -0.30 3.65
N VAL A 88 5.88 0.79 2.89
CA VAL A 88 7.17 1.39 2.54
C VAL A 88 7.85 1.96 3.79
N GLU A 89 7.10 2.69 4.61
CA GLU A 89 7.62 3.24 5.88
C GLU A 89 8.09 2.12 6.82
N ASN A 90 7.30 1.06 6.97
CA ASN A 90 7.65 -0.09 7.80
C ASN A 90 8.86 -0.84 7.25
N ALA A 91 8.94 -1.06 5.93
CA ALA A 91 10.11 -1.68 5.30
C ALA A 91 11.39 -0.87 5.57
N ALA A 92 11.34 0.46 5.42
CA ALA A 92 12.45 1.33 5.73
C ALA A 92 12.88 1.25 7.21
N ARG A 93 11.91 1.22 8.13
CA ARG A 93 12.16 1.06 9.58
C ARG A 93 12.80 -0.29 9.91
N ILE A 94 12.32 -1.38 9.30
CA ILE A 94 12.86 -2.73 9.48
C ILE A 94 14.32 -2.76 9.02
N ILE A 95 14.61 -2.29 7.81
CA ILE A 95 15.97 -2.27 7.25
C ILE A 95 16.91 -1.45 8.13
N LYS A 96 16.47 -0.26 8.58
CA LYS A 96 17.25 0.59 9.49
C LYS A 96 17.58 -0.13 10.79
N ALA A 97 16.60 -0.78 11.42
CA ALA A 97 16.79 -1.53 12.67
C ALA A 97 17.74 -2.72 12.49
N GLN A 98 17.62 -3.47 11.39
CA GLN A 98 18.53 -4.57 11.07
C GLN A 98 19.97 -4.09 10.90
N ASN A 99 20.17 -2.99 10.18
CA ASN A 99 21.50 -2.40 9.98
C ASN A 99 22.13 -1.94 11.30
N GLN A 100 21.35 -1.35 12.21
CA GLN A 100 21.82 -0.98 13.54
C GLN A 100 22.27 -2.22 14.34
N LYS A 101 21.47 -3.29 14.36
CA LYS A 101 21.83 -4.56 15.03
C LYS A 101 23.13 -5.14 14.47
N ARG A 102 23.30 -5.17 13.13
CA ARG A 102 24.53 -5.68 12.48
C ARG A 102 25.76 -4.85 12.84
N ARG A 103 25.64 -3.52 12.90
CA ARG A 103 26.74 -2.63 13.32
C ARG A 103 27.14 -2.89 14.76
N ALA A 104 26.18 -2.98 15.68
CA ALA A 104 26.45 -3.23 17.09
C ALA A 104 27.19 -4.57 17.31
N ILE A 105 26.78 -5.65 16.62
CA ILE A 105 27.46 -6.95 16.68
C ILE A 105 28.90 -6.83 16.15
N ARG A 106 29.09 -6.19 15.00
CA ARG A 106 30.42 -6.01 14.39
C ARG A 106 31.35 -5.23 15.32
N ASP A 107 30.85 -4.17 15.94
CA ASP A 107 31.64 -3.31 16.81
C ASP A 107 31.98 -4.02 18.13
N ALA A 108 31.07 -4.85 18.68
CA ALA A 108 31.34 -5.71 19.81
C ALA A 108 32.43 -6.77 19.52
N LEU A 109 32.36 -7.44 18.37
CA LEU A 109 33.37 -8.41 17.95
C LEU A 109 34.76 -7.78 17.78
N LYS A 110 34.83 -6.55 17.26
CA LYS A 110 36.09 -5.78 17.19
C LYS A 110 36.64 -5.44 18.57
N SER A 111 35.79 -5.10 19.54
CA SER A 111 36.26 -4.83 20.91
C SER A 111 36.83 -6.07 21.60
N MET A 112 36.26 -7.27 21.36
CA MET A 112 36.74 -8.52 21.95
C MET A 112 38.09 -8.96 21.37
N THR A 113 38.25 -8.84 20.05
CA THR A 113 39.52 -9.19 19.38
C THR A 113 40.67 -8.25 19.78
N ASN A 114 40.39 -6.99 20.11
CA ASN A 114 41.42 -6.06 20.60
C ASN A 114 41.78 -6.27 22.08
N SER A 115 40.89 -6.84 22.91
CA SER A 115 41.17 -7.13 24.32
C SER A 115 41.98 -8.41 24.55
N GLU A 116 42.09 -9.29 23.55
CA GLU A 116 42.87 -10.54 23.63
C GLU A 116 44.34 -10.38 23.19
N ILE A 117 44.74 -9.18 22.75
CA ILE A 117 46.11 -8.87 22.24
C ILE A 117 46.93 -8.02 23.24
N LEU A 118 46.36 -7.68 24.41
CA LEU A 118 47.03 -6.99 25.52
C LEU A 118 47.22 -7.94 26.71
#